data_AF-A0A7S3CB50-F1
#
_entry.id   AF-A0A7S3CB50-F1
#
_cell.length_a   1.000
_cell.length_b   1.000
_cell.length_c   1.000
_cell.angle_alpha   90.00
_cell.angle_beta   90.00
_cell.angle_gamma   90.00
#
_symmetry.space_group_name_H-M   'P 1'
#
loop_
_entity.id
_entity.type
_entity.pdbx_description
1 polymer ?
#
loop_
_entity_poly.entity_id
_entity_poly.type
_entity_poly.pdbx_seq_one_letter_code
_entity_poly.pdbx_strand_id
1 'polypeptide(L)'
;AMKVTAADGVQVYELSAGKRLPHWLSDRKRRTLSKDADISRRVDLIQDLEFPAGCGKMKQSNDGEFILATGLHPPQVRCYELKETSMKFSRVLEAEIVQFQILSEDYSKLAFMCDNRTVCIHAKFGAYHKFRIPSPGRDFCYNPETCDLLLCGATAEVFRFNLHEGRFQTSLRAEGG
;
A
#
# COMPACT_ATOMS: atom_id res chain seq x y z
N ALA A 1 21.91 -11.71 12.62
CA ALA A 1 21.17 -12.44 13.66
C ALA A 1 19.83 -11.75 13.84
N MET A 2 18.73 -12.49 13.98
CA MET A 2 17.39 -11.90 14.13
C MET A 2 17.34 -11.09 15.43
N LYS A 3 16.81 -9.87 15.37
CA LYS A 3 16.65 -9.05 16.57
C LYS A 3 15.42 -9.54 17.32
N VAL A 4 15.61 -9.89 18.58
CA VAL A 4 14.54 -10.37 19.46
C VAL A 4 14.30 -9.33 20.54
N THR A 5 13.04 -8.96 20.72
CA THR A 5 12.58 -8.15 21.86
C THR A 5 11.62 -9.00 22.68
N ALA A 6 11.69 -8.92 24.00
CA ALA A 6 10.77 -9.60 24.88
C ALA A 6 9.94 -8.56 25.62
N ALA A 7 8.65 -8.45 25.28
CA ALA A 7 7.68 -7.65 26.00
C ALA A 7 6.76 -8.60 26.78
N ASP A 8 6.64 -8.40 28.09
CA ASP A 8 5.77 -9.18 28.97
C ASP A 8 5.93 -10.72 28.87
N GLY A 9 7.17 -11.18 28.64
CA GLY A 9 7.49 -12.61 28.52
C GLY A 9 7.20 -13.24 27.16
N VAL A 10 6.70 -12.47 26.19
CA VAL A 10 6.50 -12.92 24.80
C VAL A 10 7.66 -12.43 23.91
N GLN A 11 8.26 -13.35 23.16
CA GLN A 11 9.35 -13.04 22.24
C GLN A 11 8.79 -12.53 20.90
N VAL A 12 9.21 -11.33 20.50
CA VAL A 12 8.92 -10.71 19.22
C VAL A 12 10.19 -10.72 18.37
N TYR A 13 10.07 -11.21 17.14
CA TYR A 13 11.19 -11.38 16.20
C TYR A 13 11.10 -10.34 15.09
N GLU A 14 12.05 -9.43 15.02
CA GLU A 14 12.20 -8.49 13.93
C GLU A 14 13.08 -9.12 12.84
N LEU A 15 12.44 -9.48 11.71
CA LEU A 15 13.10 -10.22 10.62
C LEU A 15 13.72 -9.27 9.58
N SER A 16 13.03 -8.18 9.25
CA SER A 16 13.42 -7.25 8.18
C SER A 16 14.02 -5.94 8.68
N ALA A 17 14.29 -5.83 9.99
CA ALA A 17 14.88 -4.64 10.59
C ALA A 17 16.41 -4.65 10.49
N GLY A 18 17.03 -3.51 10.18
CA GLY A 18 18.49 -3.38 10.21
C GLY A 18 19.05 -2.30 9.30
N LYS A 19 20.37 -2.07 9.42
CA LYS A 19 21.10 -1.14 8.56
C LYS A 19 21.10 -1.67 7.12
N ARG A 20 20.66 -0.84 6.18
CA ARG A 20 20.78 -1.10 4.74
C ARG A 20 21.90 -0.26 4.16
N LEU A 21 22.64 -0.84 3.22
CA LEU A 21 23.61 -0.09 2.44
C LEU A 21 22.85 0.90 1.55
N PRO A 22 23.14 2.20 1.65
CA PRO A 22 22.47 3.17 0.80
C PRO A 22 22.74 2.90 -0.68
N HIS A 23 21.73 3.13 -1.51
CA HIS A 23 21.83 2.89 -2.95
C HIS A 23 22.84 3.84 -3.64
N TRP A 24 23.13 5.00 -3.07
CA TRP A 24 24.12 5.96 -3.61
C TRP A 24 25.58 5.60 -3.29
N LEU A 25 25.84 4.53 -2.52
CA LEU A 25 27.20 4.14 -2.14
C LEU A 25 27.94 3.50 -3.32
N SER A 26 29.21 3.87 -3.54
CA SER A 26 30.03 3.29 -4.61
C SER A 26 30.31 1.80 -4.40
N ASP A 27 30.48 1.04 -5.49
CA ASP A 27 30.67 -0.42 -5.44
C ASP A 27 31.86 -0.86 -4.58
N ARG A 28 32.96 -0.11 -4.62
CA ARG A 28 34.13 -0.36 -3.76
C ARG A 28 33.77 -0.27 -2.28
N LYS A 29 32.99 0.74 -1.90
CA LYS A 29 32.59 0.98 -0.51
C LYS A 29 31.52 -0.02 -0.07
N ARG A 30 30.61 -0.41 -0.97
CA ARG A 30 29.64 -1.51 -0.75
C ARG A 30 30.34 -2.84 -0.48
N ARG A 31 31.32 -3.24 -1.30
CA ARG A 31 32.11 -4.47 -1.08
C ARG A 31 32.92 -4.47 0.22
N THR A 32 33.29 -3.29 0.71
CA THR A 32 34.01 -3.16 1.97
C THR A 32 33.05 -3.35 3.14
N LEU A 33 31.91 -2.67 3.10
CA LEU A 33 30.89 -2.74 4.16
C LEU A 33 30.07 -4.03 4.13
N SER A 34 29.99 -4.74 3.00
CA SER A 34 29.33 -6.06 2.94
C SER A 34 30.04 -7.12 3.77
N LYS A 35 31.30 -6.88 4.18
CA LYS A 35 32.05 -7.74 5.10
C LYS A 35 31.68 -7.51 6.57
N ASP A 36 30.96 -6.44 6.88
CA ASP A 36 30.43 -6.19 8.21
C ASP A 36 29.46 -7.32 8.58
N ALA A 37 29.63 -7.90 9.77
CA ALA A 37 28.83 -9.02 10.23
C ALA A 37 27.33 -8.66 10.32
N ASP A 38 27.01 -7.40 10.60
CA ASP A 38 25.62 -6.93 10.69
C ASP A 38 24.94 -6.90 9.32
N ILE A 39 25.68 -6.54 8.28
CA ILE A 39 25.17 -6.51 6.90
C ILE A 39 25.17 -7.93 6.31
N SER A 40 26.23 -8.70 6.55
CA SER A 40 26.38 -10.05 6.00
C SER A 40 25.40 -11.06 6.62
N ARG A 41 24.96 -10.88 7.86
CA ARG A 41 24.02 -11.78 8.56
C ARG A 41 22.58 -11.28 8.52
N ARG A 42 22.27 -10.30 7.66
CA ARG A 42 20.92 -9.79 7.46
C ARG A 42 20.09 -10.81 6.68
N VAL A 43 18.85 -11.00 7.11
CA VAL A 43 17.85 -11.79 6.38
C VAL A 43 16.87 -10.80 5.78
N ASP A 44 16.73 -10.76 4.46
CA ASP A 44 15.63 -10.06 3.80
C ASP A 44 14.60 -11.10 3.36
N LEU A 45 13.41 -11.04 3.92
CA LEU A 45 12.31 -11.95 3.54
C LEU A 45 11.68 -11.56 2.20
N ILE A 46 11.57 -10.25 1.95
CA ILE A 46 11.04 -9.69 0.71
C ILE A 46 12.06 -8.68 0.22
N GLN A 47 12.56 -8.90 -0.99
CA GLN A 47 13.54 -8.05 -1.62
C GLN A 47 12.97 -6.64 -1.84
N ASP A 48 13.77 -5.62 -1.50
CA ASP A 48 13.45 -4.20 -1.74
C ASP A 48 12.08 -3.75 -1.17
N LEU A 49 11.67 -4.36 -0.05
CA LEU A 49 10.53 -3.91 0.77
C LEU A 49 10.86 -2.62 1.53
N GLU A 50 11.09 -1.54 0.79
CA GLU A 50 11.39 -0.21 1.30
C GLU A 50 10.84 0.88 0.37
N PHE A 51 10.78 2.11 0.87
CA PHE A 51 10.42 3.28 0.09
C PHE A 51 11.41 4.41 0.37
N PRO A 52 11.73 5.27 -0.61
CA PRO A 52 12.75 6.31 -0.44
C PRO A 52 12.46 7.30 0.71
N ALA A 53 11.22 7.79 0.81
CA ALA A 53 10.82 8.74 1.86
C ALA A 53 10.10 8.08 3.05
N GLY A 54 9.40 6.98 2.80
CA GLY A 54 8.59 6.28 3.79
C GLY A 54 7.39 5.59 3.14
N CYS A 55 6.77 4.68 3.89
CA CYS A 55 5.56 3.97 3.47
C CYS A 55 4.32 4.50 4.20
N GLY A 56 3.15 4.31 3.59
CA GLY A 56 1.85 4.73 4.12
C GLY A 56 0.99 3.55 4.56
N LYS A 57 0.32 2.92 3.60
CA LYS A 57 -0.62 1.81 3.83
C LYS A 57 -0.05 0.53 3.24
N MET A 58 -0.37 -0.60 3.85
CA MET A 58 0.00 -1.93 3.34
C MET A 58 -1.19 -2.88 3.48
N LYS A 59 -1.45 -3.70 2.46
CA LYS A 59 -2.54 -4.69 2.43
C LYS A 59 -2.07 -5.96 1.73
N GLN A 60 -2.50 -7.10 2.24
CA GLN A 60 -2.35 -8.40 1.57
C GLN A 60 -3.58 -8.65 0.68
N SER A 61 -3.38 -9.27 -0.47
CA SER A 61 -4.48 -9.79 -1.30
C SER A 61 -5.21 -10.93 -0.60
N ASN A 62 -6.45 -11.19 -1.00
CA ASN A 62 -7.30 -12.19 -0.34
C ASN A 62 -6.80 -13.63 -0.57
N ASP A 63 -6.20 -13.88 -1.74
CA ASP A 63 -5.52 -15.14 -2.04
C ASP A 63 -4.24 -15.36 -1.23
N GLY A 64 -3.76 -14.34 -0.51
CA GLY A 64 -2.55 -14.40 0.30
C GLY A 64 -1.24 -14.39 -0.49
N GLU A 65 -1.28 -14.17 -1.81
CA GLU A 65 -0.14 -14.28 -2.71
C GLU A 65 0.59 -12.96 -2.96
N PHE A 66 -0.06 -11.82 -2.69
CA PHE A 66 0.47 -10.49 -2.96
C PHE A 66 0.41 -9.58 -1.73
N ILE A 67 1.42 -8.73 -1.58
CA ILE A 67 1.39 -7.59 -0.67
C ILE A 67 1.52 -6.32 -1.49
N LEU A 68 0.62 -5.37 -1.25
CA LEU A 68 0.70 -4.04 -1.81
C LEU A 68 1.00 -3.03 -0.71
N ALA A 69 1.95 -2.15 -0.97
CA ALA A 69 2.33 -1.07 -0.05
C ALA A 69 2.40 0.27 -0.79
N THR A 70 2.02 1.36 -0.12
CA THR A 70 2.08 2.71 -0.66
C THR A 70 3.30 3.46 -0.13
N GLY A 71 3.88 4.33 -0.95
CA GLY A 71 5.01 5.19 -0.63
C GLY A 71 4.63 6.65 -0.64
N LEU A 72 5.27 7.44 0.23
CA LEU A 72 4.97 8.87 0.42
C LEU A 72 5.53 9.75 -0.72
N HIS A 73 6.82 9.63 -1.06
CA HIS A 73 7.44 10.47 -2.09
C HIS A 73 8.43 9.69 -2.99
N PRO A 74 8.27 9.76 -4.34
CA PRO A 74 7.05 10.20 -5.01
C PRO A 74 5.86 9.31 -4.60
N PRO A 75 4.60 9.80 -4.65
CA PRO A 75 3.43 8.98 -4.35
C PRO A 75 3.42 7.75 -5.25
N GLN A 76 3.50 6.56 -4.64
CA GLN A 76 3.62 5.34 -5.41
C GLN A 76 2.96 4.15 -4.70
N VAL A 77 2.65 3.12 -5.46
CA VAL A 77 2.30 1.79 -4.93
C VAL A 77 3.31 0.78 -5.45
N ARG A 78 3.75 -0.13 -4.59
CA ARG A 78 4.57 -1.30 -4.92
C ARG A 78 3.77 -2.56 -4.62
N CYS A 79 3.77 -3.50 -5.55
CA CYS A 79 3.20 -4.83 -5.39
C CYS A 79 4.33 -5.86 -5.29
N TYR A 80 4.27 -6.70 -4.28
CA TYR A 80 5.22 -7.76 -3.98
C TYR A 80 4.51 -9.10 -4.12
N GLU A 81 5.15 -10.04 -4.80
CA GLU A 81 4.65 -11.40 -4.97
C GLU A 81 5.35 -12.31 -3.97
N LEU A 82 4.58 -12.94 -3.09
CA LEU A 82 5.12 -13.64 -1.93
C LEU A 82 5.83 -14.94 -2.30
N LYS A 83 5.38 -15.63 -3.35
CA LYS A 83 6.07 -16.81 -3.91
C LYS A 83 7.46 -16.49 -4.42
N GLU A 84 7.61 -15.33 -5.08
CA GLU A 84 8.88 -14.89 -5.65
C GLU A 84 9.71 -14.04 -4.68
N THR A 85 9.17 -13.72 -3.50
CA THR A 85 9.81 -12.90 -2.46
C THR A 85 10.36 -11.55 -2.98
N SER A 86 9.73 -11.00 -4.03
CA SER A 86 10.27 -9.86 -4.77
C SER A 86 9.16 -8.92 -5.25
N MET A 87 9.57 -7.73 -5.68
CA MET A 87 8.64 -6.72 -6.21
C MET A 87 8.19 -7.11 -7.61
N LYS A 88 6.88 -7.32 -7.78
CA LYS A 88 6.26 -7.60 -9.08
C LYS A 88 6.18 -6.35 -9.96
N PHE A 89 5.77 -5.23 -9.39
CA PHE A 89 5.75 -3.93 -10.09
C PHE A 89 5.69 -2.76 -9.11
N SER A 90 5.99 -1.56 -9.62
CA SER A 90 5.72 -0.28 -8.96
C SER A 90 4.99 0.68 -9.90
N ARG A 91 4.15 1.56 -9.35
CA ARG A 91 3.45 2.61 -10.09
C ARG A 91 3.49 3.91 -9.31
N VAL A 92 3.85 5.00 -9.96
CA VAL A 92 3.76 6.36 -9.42
C VAL A 92 2.36 6.91 -9.71
N LEU A 93 1.78 7.63 -8.75
CA LEU A 93 0.49 8.30 -8.87
C LEU A 93 0.68 9.82 -8.91
N GLU A 94 -0.31 10.51 -9.48
CA GLU A 94 -0.32 11.98 -9.60
C GLU A 94 -0.41 12.70 -8.24
N ALA A 95 -0.90 12.02 -7.20
CA ALA A 95 -1.24 12.59 -5.90
C ALA A 95 -1.02 11.59 -4.78
N GLU A 96 -0.88 12.08 -3.53
CA GLU A 96 -0.59 11.24 -2.37
C GLU A 96 -1.76 10.29 -2.08
N ILE A 97 -1.44 9.01 -1.80
CA ILE A 97 -2.43 7.99 -1.50
C ILE A 97 -2.81 8.06 -0.02
N VAL A 98 -4.06 8.47 0.25
CA VAL A 98 -4.63 8.50 1.60
C VAL A 98 -5.04 7.09 2.05
N GLN A 99 -5.72 6.36 1.16
CA GLN A 99 -6.18 4.99 1.36
C GLN A 99 -6.23 4.25 0.03
N PHE A 100 -6.14 2.92 0.05
CA PHE A 100 -6.42 2.10 -1.14
C PHE A 100 -7.16 0.81 -0.77
N GLN A 101 -7.83 0.16 -1.72
CA GLN A 101 -8.44 -1.15 -1.56
C GLN A 101 -8.07 -2.06 -2.72
N ILE A 102 -7.90 -3.35 -2.43
CA ILE A 102 -7.78 -4.41 -3.44
C ILE A 102 -9.20 -4.87 -3.75
N LEU A 103 -9.60 -4.82 -5.03
CA LEU A 103 -10.98 -5.05 -5.45
C LEU A 103 -11.22 -6.47 -6.01
N SER A 104 -10.14 -7.21 -6.27
CA SER A 104 -10.18 -8.61 -6.69
C SER A 104 -9.55 -9.50 -5.61
N GLU A 105 -9.61 -10.82 -5.78
CA GLU A 105 -8.87 -11.75 -4.91
C GLU A 105 -7.35 -11.56 -4.99
N ASP A 106 -6.84 -11.17 -6.17
CA ASP A 106 -5.44 -10.88 -6.48
C ASP A 106 -5.17 -9.37 -6.60
N TYR A 107 -3.97 -8.98 -7.07
CA TYR A 107 -3.60 -7.58 -7.32
C TYR A 107 -4.30 -6.91 -8.52
N SER A 108 -5.15 -7.63 -9.26
CA SER A 108 -5.55 -7.24 -10.62
C SER A 108 -6.34 -5.93 -10.72
N LYS A 109 -7.11 -5.61 -9.69
CA LYS A 109 -7.97 -4.42 -9.62
C LYS A 109 -7.75 -3.73 -8.29
N LEU A 110 -7.47 -2.43 -8.34
CA LEU A 110 -7.12 -1.61 -7.18
C LEU A 110 -7.91 -0.30 -7.25
N ALA A 111 -8.35 0.20 -6.10
CA ALA A 111 -8.86 1.56 -5.96
C ALA A 111 -7.93 2.35 -5.05
N PHE A 112 -7.60 3.58 -5.42
CA PHE A 112 -6.79 4.52 -4.64
C PHE A 112 -7.60 5.77 -4.37
N MET A 113 -7.70 6.18 -3.11
CA MET A 113 -8.21 7.49 -2.72
C MET A 113 -7.02 8.42 -2.49
N CYS A 114 -6.98 9.51 -3.22
CA CYS A 114 -5.92 10.51 -3.16
C CYS A 114 -6.33 11.77 -2.39
N ASP A 115 -5.34 12.48 -1.87
CA ASP A 115 -5.50 13.72 -1.08
C ASP A 115 -6.21 14.87 -1.85
N ASN A 116 -6.10 14.86 -3.17
CA ASN A 116 -6.68 15.87 -4.06
C ASN A 116 -8.15 15.60 -4.45
N ARG A 117 -8.90 14.81 -3.65
CA ARG A 117 -10.29 14.36 -3.87
C ARG A 117 -10.49 13.42 -5.07
N THR A 118 -9.42 12.84 -5.60
CA THR A 118 -9.52 11.89 -6.72
C THR A 118 -9.56 10.47 -6.19
N VAL A 119 -10.43 9.64 -6.76
CA VAL A 119 -10.38 8.19 -6.62
C VAL A 119 -9.95 7.60 -7.96
N CYS A 120 -8.85 6.84 -7.95
CA CYS A 120 -8.26 6.21 -9.13
C CYS A 120 -8.50 4.70 -9.09
N ILE A 121 -9.13 4.16 -10.13
CA ILE A 121 -9.28 2.73 -10.35
C ILE A 121 -8.18 2.26 -11.30
N HIS A 122 -7.41 1.28 -10.87
CA HIS A 122 -6.33 0.68 -11.62
C HIS A 122 -6.63 -0.79 -11.93
N ALA A 123 -6.22 -1.24 -13.11
CA ALA A 123 -6.23 -2.64 -13.55
C ALA A 123 -4.79 -3.18 -13.70
N LYS A 124 -4.63 -4.43 -14.16
CA LYS A 124 -3.32 -5.04 -14.45
C LYS A 124 -2.46 -4.20 -15.40
N PHE A 125 -3.07 -3.51 -16.36
CA PHE A 125 -2.37 -2.68 -17.34
C PHE A 125 -2.10 -1.23 -16.89
N GLY A 126 -2.57 -0.80 -15.72
CA GLY A 126 -2.33 0.56 -15.22
C GLY A 126 -3.59 1.28 -14.77
N ALA A 127 -3.60 2.61 -14.89
CA ALA A 127 -4.77 3.43 -14.60
C ALA A 127 -5.91 3.12 -15.59
N TYR A 128 -7.12 2.93 -15.07
CA TYR A 128 -8.30 2.58 -15.87
C TYR A 128 -9.34 3.70 -15.87
N HIS A 129 -9.68 4.20 -14.68
CA HIS A 129 -10.68 5.25 -14.53
C HIS A 129 -10.36 6.14 -13.34
N LYS A 130 -10.79 7.40 -13.36
CA LYS A 130 -10.70 8.30 -12.22
C LYS A 130 -11.97 9.14 -12.09
N PHE A 131 -12.41 9.34 -10.86
CA PHE A 131 -13.53 10.21 -10.54
C PHE A 131 -13.20 11.06 -9.31
N ARG A 132 -13.96 12.14 -9.12
CA ARG A 132 -13.73 13.09 -8.03
C ARG A 132 -14.86 12.97 -6.99
N ILE A 133 -14.50 12.99 -5.71
CA ILE A 133 -15.47 13.03 -4.61
C ILE A 133 -15.76 14.48 -4.18
N PRO A 134 -16.95 14.78 -3.64
CA PRO A 134 -17.34 16.15 -3.30
C PRO A 134 -16.43 16.81 -2.25
N SER A 135 -16.07 16.09 -1.19
CA SER A 135 -15.21 16.57 -0.09
C SER A 135 -13.90 15.77 0.02
N PRO A 136 -12.87 16.28 0.71
CA PRO A 136 -11.67 15.49 1.04
C PRO A 136 -12.02 14.16 1.70
N GLY A 137 -11.50 13.07 1.14
CA GLY A 137 -11.69 11.71 1.63
C GLY A 137 -10.69 11.38 2.74
N ARG A 138 -11.09 10.49 3.64
CA ARG A 138 -10.26 10.02 4.76
C ARG A 138 -10.09 8.52 4.75
N ASP A 139 -11.15 7.78 4.44
CA ASP A 139 -11.12 6.34 4.33
C ASP A 139 -12.24 5.86 3.39
N PHE A 140 -12.13 4.62 2.93
CA PHE A 140 -13.20 3.98 2.19
C PHE A 140 -13.11 2.46 2.27
N CYS A 141 -14.25 1.79 2.09
CA CYS A 141 -14.31 0.35 1.95
C CYS A 141 -15.00 -0.05 0.63
N TYR A 142 -14.75 -1.28 0.21
CA TYR A 142 -15.37 -1.88 -0.97
C TYR A 142 -16.31 -3.00 -0.53
N ASN A 143 -17.54 -2.98 -1.02
CA ASN A 143 -18.48 -4.07 -0.88
C ASN A 143 -18.53 -4.89 -2.19
N PRO A 144 -18.00 -6.13 -2.22
CA PRO A 144 -18.01 -6.96 -3.42
C PRO A 144 -19.43 -7.37 -3.84
N GLU A 145 -20.35 -7.56 -2.90
CA GLU A 145 -21.73 -8.03 -3.19
C GLU A 145 -22.53 -7.02 -3.99
N THR A 146 -22.41 -5.73 -3.66
CA THR A 146 -23.13 -4.65 -4.36
C THR A 146 -22.24 -3.90 -5.36
N CYS A 147 -20.95 -4.22 -5.42
CA CYS A 147 -19.94 -3.47 -6.17
C CYS A 147 -19.85 -1.98 -5.79
N ASP A 148 -20.15 -1.62 -4.55
CA ASP A 148 -20.09 -0.23 -4.07
C ASP A 148 -18.75 0.09 -3.37
N LEU A 149 -18.19 1.24 -3.70
CA LEU A 149 -17.22 1.94 -2.85
C LEU A 149 -17.96 2.86 -1.89
N LEU A 150 -17.80 2.64 -0.58
CA LEU A 150 -18.33 3.50 0.48
C LEU A 150 -17.21 4.44 0.93
N LEU A 151 -17.31 5.71 0.55
CA LEU A 151 -16.27 6.72 0.66
C LEU A 151 -16.65 7.70 1.77
N CYS A 152 -15.82 7.81 2.81
CA CYS A 152 -16.03 8.74 3.93
C CYS A 152 -14.93 9.81 3.99
N GLY A 153 -15.22 10.93 4.64
CA GLY A 153 -14.33 12.08 4.59
C GLY A 153 -14.65 13.15 5.61
N ALA A 154 -14.51 14.41 5.19
CA ALA A 154 -14.70 15.58 6.04
C ALA A 154 -16.17 15.94 6.35
N THR A 155 -17.15 15.27 5.72
CA THR A 155 -18.58 15.53 5.90
C THR A 155 -19.26 14.38 6.65
N ALA A 156 -20.49 14.62 7.13
CA ALA A 156 -21.34 13.57 7.69
C ALA A 156 -21.97 12.65 6.61
N GLU A 157 -21.57 12.80 5.34
CA GLU A 157 -22.07 11.98 4.25
C GLU A 157 -21.05 10.88 3.89
N VAL A 158 -21.55 9.67 3.68
CA VAL A 158 -20.80 8.57 3.09
C VAL A 158 -21.23 8.44 1.63
N PHE A 159 -20.36 8.86 0.72
CA PHE A 159 -20.62 8.78 -0.70
C PHE A 159 -20.52 7.34 -1.17
N ARG A 160 -21.48 6.90 -1.98
CA ARG A 160 -21.52 5.55 -2.52
C ARG A 160 -21.24 5.62 -4.02
N PHE A 161 -20.17 5.01 -4.48
CA PHE A 161 -19.87 4.93 -5.92
C PHE A 161 -19.97 3.47 -6.38
N ASN A 162 -20.92 3.17 -7.27
CA ASN A 162 -21.09 1.82 -7.78
C ASN A 162 -20.14 1.58 -8.96
N LEU A 163 -19.25 0.60 -8.83
CA LEU A 163 -18.25 0.28 -9.85
C LEU A 163 -18.82 -0.44 -11.07
N HIS A 164 -19.97 -1.11 -10.94
CA HIS A 164 -20.64 -1.78 -12.05
C HIS A 164 -21.41 -0.77 -12.93
N GLU A 165 -22.18 0.13 -12.31
CA GLU A 165 -22.94 1.16 -13.02
C GLU A 165 -22.10 2.39 -13.40
N GLY A 166 -20.93 2.58 -12.77
CA GLY A 166 -20.05 3.72 -13.03
C GLY A 166 -20.60 5.06 -12.56
N ARG A 167 -21.45 5.09 -11.52
CA ARG A 167 -22.07 6.32 -11.01
C ARG A 167 -22.19 6.33 -9.49
N PHE A 168 -22.35 7.54 -8.94
CA PHE A 168 -22.74 7.71 -7.54
C PHE A 168 -24.18 7.25 -7.32
N GLN A 169 -24.37 6.51 -6.23
CA GLN A 169 -25.67 6.17 -5.67
C GLN A 169 -26.05 7.19 -4.59
N THR A 170 -27.28 7.10 -4.09
CA THR A 170 -27.71 7.90 -2.95
C THR A 170 -26.77 7.73 -1.77
N SER A 171 -26.19 8.84 -1.30
CA SER A 171 -25.27 8.89 -0.18
C SER A 171 -25.97 8.49 1.13
N LEU A 172 -25.23 7.86 2.04
CA LEU A 172 -25.70 7.60 3.39
C LEU A 172 -25.32 8.77 4.29
N ARG A 173 -26.13 9.05 5.31
CA ARG A 173 -25.82 10.05 6.32
C ARG A 173 -25.37 9.34 7.58
N ALA A 174 -24.19 9.69 8.08
CA ALA A 174 -23.76 9.29 9.41
C ALA A 174 -24.64 10.01 10.44
N GLU A 175 -25.27 9.25 11.33
CA GLU A 175 -25.89 9.83 12.51
C GLU A 175 -24.77 10.35 13.42
N GLY A 176 -24.84 11.64 13.79
CA GLY A 176 -23.88 12.23 14.71
C GLY A 176 -24.08 11.64 16.10
N GLY A 177 -22.98 11.19 16.72
CA GLY A 177 -22.92 10.93 18.15
C GLY A 177 -22.91 12.21 18.96
#